data_AF-A0AAV3GFZ4-F1
#
_entry.id   AF-A0AAV3GFZ4-F1
#
_cell.length_a   1.000
_cell.length_b   1.000
_cell.length_c   1.000
_cell.angle_alpha   90.00
_cell.angle_beta   90.00
_cell.angle_gamma   90.00
#
_symmetry.space_group_name_H-M   'P 1'
#
loop_
_entity.id
_entity.type
_entity.pdbx_description
1 polymer ?
#
loop_
_entity_poly.entity_id
_entity_poly.type
_entity_poly.pdbx_seq_one_letter_code
_entity_poly.pdbx_strand_id
1 'polypeptide(L)'
;MAKYTEWLTEEGLIKIEGWARDGLIDKQIAENIGVAYSTFREWVKKFPALSAALKKGKEVVDRQVENALFKSAVGYEYTEVTKERMADNGQKKRHNGESALTEEEWETALAYFNYSCAYCGDSDEITKDHLDPLKKGGELTFSNVVPACRSCNSSKKDHQWLSWYQNQNFYDKYKANKITDYISFVLSLPKKEDRTELVVTKKVKKQVAPNPTAAIFWLKNRKPDEWRDRKETEVSGMLNISDAAVEIEQFFEDDST
;
A
#
# COMPACT_ATOMS: atom_id res chain seq x y z
N MET A 1 27.54 23.94 5.94
CA MET A 1 28.17 22.60 5.82
C MET A 1 27.97 21.89 7.14
N ALA A 2 27.42 20.68 7.13
CA ALA A 2 27.29 19.87 8.34
C ALA A 2 28.69 19.61 8.95
N LYS A 3 28.81 19.70 10.27
CA LYS A 3 30.08 19.46 10.97
C LYS A 3 30.10 18.02 11.47
N TYR A 4 31.21 17.30 11.23
CA TYR A 4 31.35 15.92 11.69
C TYR A 4 31.16 15.76 13.20
N THR A 5 31.50 16.79 13.98
CA THR A 5 31.35 16.83 15.44
C THR A 5 29.91 16.60 15.90
N GLU A 6 28.92 17.06 15.14
CA GLU A 6 27.49 16.88 15.45
C GLU A 6 27.08 15.40 15.32
N TRP A 7 27.70 14.68 14.37
CA TRP A 7 27.41 13.27 14.09
C TRP A 7 28.24 12.29 14.91
N LEU A 8 29.21 12.80 15.70
CA LEU A 8 29.93 12.04 16.72
C LEU A 8 29.27 12.13 18.10
N THR A 9 28.22 12.92 18.25
CA THR A 9 27.39 12.93 19.46
C THR A 9 26.58 11.64 19.57
N GLU A 10 26.10 11.32 20.78
CA GLU A 10 25.24 10.17 21.01
C GLU A 10 23.97 10.21 20.14
N GLU A 11 23.30 11.36 20.05
CA GLU A 11 22.13 11.55 19.20
C GLU A 11 22.43 11.36 17.70
N GLY A 12 23.57 11.88 17.24
CA GLY A 12 24.03 11.74 15.86
C GLY A 12 24.30 10.27 15.50
N LEU A 13 24.97 9.54 16.40
CA LEU A 13 25.24 8.12 16.24
C LEU A 13 23.96 7.28 16.25
N ILE A 14 22.99 7.61 17.12
CA ILE A 14 21.68 6.93 17.17
C ILE A 14 20.94 7.11 15.83
N LYS A 15 20.94 8.30 15.23
CA LYS A 15 20.31 8.54 13.93
C LYS A 15 20.96 7.74 12.81
N ILE A 16 22.30 7.71 12.76
CA ILE A 16 23.05 6.94 11.77
C ILE A 16 22.83 5.43 11.93
N GLU A 17 22.83 4.93 13.18
CA GLU A 17 22.50 3.54 13.48
C GLU A 17 21.06 3.20 13.04
N GLY A 18 20.10 4.10 13.30
CA GLY A 18 18.71 3.96 12.88
C GLY A 18 18.57 3.84 11.36
N TRP A 19 19.16 4.76 10.61
CA TRP A 19 19.13 4.70 9.14
C TRP A 19 19.80 3.44 8.57
N ALA A 20 20.92 3.01 9.15
CA ALA A 20 21.56 1.75 8.76
C ALA A 20 20.65 0.54 9.03
N ARG A 21 19.89 0.56 10.13
CA ARG A 21 18.90 -0.46 10.49
C ARG A 21 17.68 -0.45 9.58
N ASP A 22 17.32 0.71 9.02
CA ASP A 22 16.25 0.83 8.03
C ASP A 22 16.71 0.41 6.62
N GLY A 23 17.98 0.01 6.46
CA GLY A 23 18.54 -0.48 5.20
C GLY A 23 19.03 0.61 4.25
N LEU A 24 19.21 1.85 4.72
CA LEU A 24 19.75 2.93 3.89
C LEU A 24 21.22 2.63 3.54
N ILE A 25 21.57 2.88 2.27
CA ILE A 25 22.97 2.80 1.82
C ILE A 25 23.75 4.04 2.26
N ASP A 26 25.06 3.89 2.44
CA ASP A 26 25.95 4.97 2.89
C ASP A 26 25.80 6.28 2.09
N LYS A 27 25.42 6.20 0.80
CA LYS A 27 25.10 7.36 -0.04
C LYS A 27 23.86 8.13 0.43
N GLN A 28 22.77 7.43 0.74
CA GLN A 28 21.53 8.02 1.24
C GLN A 28 21.74 8.61 2.65
N ILE A 29 22.56 7.95 3.46
CA ILE A 29 22.95 8.48 4.79
C ILE A 29 23.75 9.78 4.62
N ALA A 30 24.69 9.85 3.67
CA ALA A 30 25.43 11.08 3.38
C ALA A 30 24.50 12.22 2.92
N GLU A 31 23.51 11.91 2.09
CA GLU A 31 22.47 12.86 1.65
C GLU A 31 21.65 13.39 2.85
N ASN A 32 21.21 12.51 3.75
CA ASN A 32 20.48 12.90 4.98
C ASN A 32 21.31 13.77 5.93
N ILE A 33 22.62 13.53 5.97
CA ILE A 33 23.57 14.35 6.75
C ILE A 33 23.83 15.71 6.07
N GLY A 34 23.57 15.83 4.77
CA GLY A 34 23.84 17.02 3.98
C GLY A 34 25.31 17.17 3.57
N VAL A 35 26.00 16.05 3.32
CA VAL A 35 27.40 16.02 2.85
C VAL A 35 27.56 15.18 1.60
N ALA A 36 28.63 15.42 0.85
CA ALA A 36 28.99 14.55 -0.26
C ALA A 36 29.33 13.14 0.24
N TYR A 37 29.01 12.13 -0.57
CA TYR A 37 29.29 10.73 -0.26
C TYR A 37 30.77 10.47 0.08
N SER A 38 31.69 11.07 -0.68
CA SER A 38 33.13 10.97 -0.43
C SER A 38 33.51 11.50 0.96
N THR A 39 32.95 12.64 1.36
CA THR A 39 33.15 13.25 2.68
C THR A 39 32.66 12.33 3.80
N PHE A 40 31.45 11.76 3.65
CA PHE A 40 30.92 10.82 4.65
C PHE A 40 31.80 9.56 4.76
N ARG A 41 32.26 9.01 3.64
CA ARG A 41 33.18 7.85 3.63
C ARG A 41 34.51 8.14 4.30
N GLU A 42 35.06 9.34 4.10
CA GLU A 42 36.25 9.77 4.85
C GLU A 42 35.98 9.87 6.35
N TRP A 43 34.83 10.38 6.78
CA TRP A 43 34.46 10.46 8.19
C TRP A 43 34.36 9.06 8.81
N VAL A 44 33.69 8.12 8.13
CA VAL A 44 33.60 6.72 8.57
C VAL A 44 34.97 6.09 8.73
N LYS A 45 35.93 6.41 7.84
CA LYS A 45 37.32 5.92 7.95
C LYS A 45 38.09 6.57 9.11
N LYS A 46 37.89 7.87 9.34
CA LYS A 46 38.61 8.66 10.36
C LYS A 46 38.05 8.46 11.77
N PHE A 47 36.76 8.14 11.91
CA PHE A 47 36.08 8.06 13.20
C PHE A 47 35.45 6.68 13.43
N PRO A 48 36.10 5.81 14.23
CA PRO A 48 35.62 4.45 14.49
C PRO A 48 34.19 4.36 15.04
N ALA A 49 33.73 5.38 15.78
CA ALA A 49 32.37 5.45 16.31
C ALA A 49 31.30 5.41 15.20
N LEU A 50 31.52 6.12 14.09
CA LEU A 50 30.61 6.10 12.94
C LEU A 50 30.58 4.72 12.27
N SER A 51 31.76 4.10 12.09
CA SER A 51 31.83 2.74 11.55
C SER A 51 31.15 1.72 12.46
N ALA A 52 31.27 1.88 13.79
CA ALA A 52 30.63 0.99 14.76
C ALA A 52 29.10 1.14 14.72
N ALA A 53 28.58 2.37 14.68
CA ALA A 53 27.15 2.65 14.57
C ALA A 53 26.56 2.05 13.28
N LEU A 54 27.23 2.22 12.13
CA LEU A 54 26.80 1.63 10.87
C LEU A 54 26.79 0.09 10.91
N LYS A 55 27.83 -0.53 11.48
CA LYS A 55 27.92 -2.00 11.60
C LYS A 55 26.81 -2.54 12.52
N LYS A 56 26.60 -1.90 13.66
CA LYS A 56 25.58 -2.28 14.64
C LYS A 56 24.16 -2.14 14.06
N GLY A 57 23.90 -1.07 13.31
CA GLY A 57 22.61 -0.90 12.61
C GLY A 57 22.36 -1.98 11.57
N LYS A 58 23.40 -2.37 10.81
CA LYS A 58 23.32 -3.41 9.77
C LYS A 58 23.09 -4.82 10.32
N GLU A 59 23.58 -5.13 11.52
CA GLU A 59 23.46 -6.47 12.13
C GLU A 59 22.01 -6.99 12.21
N VAL A 60 21.05 -6.11 12.52
CA VAL A 60 19.63 -6.49 12.60
C VAL A 60 19.08 -6.82 11.21
N VAL A 61 19.43 -6.02 10.20
CA VAL A 61 19.01 -6.23 8.81
C VAL A 61 19.65 -7.48 8.24
N ASP A 62 20.95 -7.66 8.47
CA ASP A 62 21.70 -8.86 8.10
C ASP A 62 21.01 -10.08 8.71
N ARG A 63 20.64 -10.04 9.99
CA ARG A 63 19.93 -11.13 10.66
C ARG A 63 18.53 -11.38 10.09
N GLN A 64 17.81 -10.35 9.65
CA GLN A 64 16.50 -10.49 8.99
C GLN A 64 16.64 -11.16 7.62
N VAL A 65 17.60 -10.71 6.81
CA VAL A 65 17.94 -11.32 5.51
C VAL A 65 18.36 -12.77 5.74
N GLU A 66 19.20 -12.99 6.73
CA GLU A 66 19.64 -14.32 7.13
C GLU A 66 18.46 -15.24 7.48
N ASN A 67 17.56 -14.80 8.37
CA ASN A 67 16.37 -15.58 8.73
C ASN A 67 15.47 -15.88 7.53
N ALA A 68 15.28 -14.91 6.62
CA ALA A 68 14.53 -15.10 5.39
C ALA A 68 15.20 -16.12 4.45
N LEU A 69 16.52 -16.05 4.34
CA LEU A 69 17.32 -16.96 3.53
C LEU A 69 17.29 -18.37 4.11
N PHE A 70 17.43 -18.52 5.43
CA PHE A 70 17.28 -19.80 6.12
C PHE A 70 15.88 -20.39 5.91
N LYS A 71 14.83 -19.59 6.12
CA LYS A 71 13.43 -20.01 5.89
C LYS A 71 13.22 -20.50 4.44
N SER A 72 13.83 -19.84 3.46
CA SER A 72 13.81 -20.31 2.08
C SER A 72 14.64 -21.58 1.87
N ALA A 73 15.81 -21.68 2.50
CA ALA A 73 16.72 -22.83 2.40
C ALA A 73 16.12 -24.11 2.96
N VAL A 74 15.39 -24.06 4.07
CA VAL A 74 14.76 -25.25 4.70
C VAL A 74 13.32 -25.51 4.23
N GLY A 75 12.74 -24.59 3.48
CA GLY A 75 11.32 -24.62 3.15
C GLY A 75 10.44 -24.16 4.31
N TYR A 76 9.19 -23.81 4.03
CA TYR A 76 8.26 -23.34 5.05
C TYR A 76 6.82 -23.57 4.65
N GLU A 77 5.94 -23.61 5.64
CA GLU A 77 4.51 -23.60 5.43
C GLU A 77 3.95 -22.19 5.56
N TYR A 78 2.95 -21.86 4.73
CA TYR A 78 2.18 -20.64 4.87
C TYR A 78 0.71 -20.89 4.55
N THR A 79 -0.17 -20.10 5.17
CA THR A 79 -1.59 -20.11 4.83
C THR A 79 -1.86 -19.04 3.81
N GLU A 80 -2.22 -19.45 2.60
CA GLU A 80 -2.73 -18.56 1.58
C GLU A 80 -4.21 -18.31 1.85
N VAL A 81 -4.60 -17.03 1.84
CA VAL A 81 -5.97 -16.59 2.11
C VAL A 81 -6.53 -15.99 0.83
N THR A 82 -7.48 -16.67 0.20
CA THR A 82 -8.27 -16.11 -0.91
C THR A 82 -9.46 -15.38 -0.31
N LYS A 83 -9.60 -14.11 -0.68
CA LYS A 83 -10.77 -13.30 -0.37
C LYS A 83 -11.55 -13.06 -1.65
N GLU A 84 -12.84 -13.36 -1.64
CA GLU A 84 -13.73 -13.05 -2.76
C GLU A 84 -14.80 -12.08 -2.26
N ARG A 85 -15.31 -11.26 -3.17
CA ARG A 85 -16.47 -10.41 -2.89
C ARG A 85 -17.67 -11.35 -2.75
N MET A 86 -18.28 -11.43 -1.57
CA MET A 86 -19.58 -12.07 -1.47
C MET A 86 -20.59 -11.16 -2.17
N ALA A 87 -21.14 -11.61 -3.30
CA ALA A 87 -22.35 -11.03 -3.82
C ALA A 87 -23.45 -11.31 -2.79
N ASP A 88 -24.00 -10.26 -2.20
CA ASP A 88 -25.08 -10.35 -1.23
C ASP A 88 -26.27 -11.07 -1.86
N ASN A 89 -26.44 -12.35 -1.53
CA ASN A 89 -27.57 -13.17 -1.96
C ASN A 89 -28.80 -12.97 -1.05
N GLY A 90 -28.92 -11.80 -0.41
CA GLY A 90 -29.96 -11.45 0.55
C GLY A 90 -31.19 -10.70 0.01
N GLN A 91 -31.24 -10.29 -1.26
CA GLN A 91 -32.40 -9.55 -1.82
C GLN A 91 -32.72 -9.95 -3.26
N LYS A 92 -33.31 -11.13 -3.45
CA LYS A 92 -33.94 -11.50 -4.72
C LYS A 92 -35.40 -11.87 -4.47
N LYS A 93 -36.30 -10.89 -4.64
CA LYS A 93 -37.66 -11.01 -5.21
C LYS A 93 -38.47 -9.73 -4.98
N ARG A 94 -38.40 -8.82 -5.96
CA ARG A 94 -39.46 -7.95 -6.52
C ARG A 94 -38.79 -6.70 -7.11
N HIS A 95 -39.03 -6.48 -8.40
CA HIS A 95 -38.46 -5.44 -9.25
C HIS A 95 -37.01 -5.66 -9.71
N ASN A 96 -36.82 -5.37 -11.00
CA ASN A 96 -35.80 -5.88 -11.89
C ASN A 96 -34.44 -5.18 -11.71
N GLY A 97 -33.83 -5.30 -10.53
CA GLY A 97 -32.38 -5.13 -10.37
C GLY A 97 -31.79 -3.72 -10.41
N GLU A 98 -32.53 -2.69 -10.00
CA GLU A 98 -32.01 -1.34 -9.79
C GLU A 98 -32.36 -0.86 -8.38
N SER A 99 -31.40 -0.23 -7.69
CA SER A 99 -31.28 -0.10 -6.24
C SER A 99 -32.49 0.55 -5.55
N ALA A 100 -33.19 -0.19 -4.70
CA ALA A 100 -34.09 0.40 -3.71
C ALA A 100 -33.25 1.26 -2.74
N LEU A 101 -33.60 2.54 -2.57
CA LEU A 101 -32.97 3.42 -1.57
C LEU A 101 -32.85 2.68 -0.24
N THR A 102 -31.67 2.75 0.37
CA THR A 102 -31.44 2.28 1.73
C THR A 102 -32.31 3.04 2.72
N GLU A 103 -32.53 2.48 3.92
CA GLU A 103 -33.34 3.14 4.96
C GLU A 103 -32.72 4.48 5.38
N GLU A 104 -31.39 4.58 5.38
CA GLU A 104 -30.65 5.80 5.72
C GLU A 104 -30.81 6.89 4.65
N GLU A 105 -30.76 6.52 3.36
CA GLU A 105 -31.03 7.45 2.25
C GLU A 105 -32.48 7.94 2.29
N TRP A 106 -33.42 7.03 2.59
CA TRP A 106 -34.82 7.41 2.73
C TRP A 106 -35.05 8.36 3.91
N GLU A 107 -34.46 8.08 5.07
CA GLU A 107 -34.53 8.97 6.23
C GLU A 107 -33.90 10.34 5.94
N THR A 108 -32.81 10.38 5.18
CA THR A 108 -32.19 11.62 4.74
C THR A 108 -33.14 12.45 3.86
N ALA A 109 -33.86 11.80 2.94
CA ALA A 109 -34.88 12.46 2.12
C ALA A 109 -36.01 13.02 3.00
N LEU A 110 -36.56 12.21 3.92
CA LEU A 110 -37.60 12.65 4.85
C LEU A 110 -37.14 13.87 5.67
N ALA A 111 -35.97 13.79 6.28
CA ALA A 111 -35.41 14.87 7.09
C ALA A 111 -35.23 16.16 6.28
N TYR A 112 -34.72 16.08 5.04
CA TYR A 112 -34.50 17.24 4.17
C TYR A 112 -35.82 18.02 3.88
N PHE A 113 -36.91 17.28 3.72
CA PHE A 113 -38.24 17.85 3.49
C PHE A 113 -39.09 18.02 4.75
N ASN A 114 -38.47 17.96 5.94
CA ASN A 114 -39.15 18.09 7.24
C ASN A 114 -40.32 17.11 7.37
N TYR A 115 -40.11 15.84 6.98
CA TYR A 115 -41.08 14.75 7.02
C TYR A 115 -42.41 15.10 6.31
N SER A 116 -42.34 15.95 5.30
CA SER A 116 -43.50 16.46 4.57
C SER A 116 -43.34 16.24 3.07
N CYS A 117 -44.46 16.24 2.35
CA CYS A 117 -44.52 16.10 0.91
C CYS A 117 -43.74 17.24 0.23
N ALA A 118 -42.78 16.88 -0.62
CA ALA A 118 -41.94 17.83 -1.35
C ALA A 118 -42.75 18.81 -2.22
N TYR A 119 -43.96 18.42 -2.63
CA TYR A 119 -44.84 19.25 -3.46
C TYR A 119 -45.84 20.08 -2.63
N CYS A 120 -46.83 19.44 -2.01
CA CYS A 120 -47.89 20.17 -1.32
C CYS A 120 -47.53 20.56 0.12
N GLY A 121 -46.53 19.91 0.75
CA GLY A 121 -46.16 20.14 2.15
C GLY A 121 -47.03 19.40 3.17
N ASP A 122 -47.93 18.52 2.74
CA ASP A 122 -48.71 17.65 3.61
C ASP A 122 -47.81 16.56 4.23
N SER A 123 -48.04 16.18 5.48
CA SER A 123 -47.29 15.15 6.21
C SER A 123 -48.00 13.80 6.26
N ASP A 124 -49.24 13.71 5.77
CA ASP A 124 -50.01 12.49 5.82
C ASP A 124 -49.61 11.49 4.72
N GLU A 125 -49.43 10.23 5.10
CA GLU A 125 -49.15 9.09 4.22
C GLU A 125 -48.03 9.36 3.19
N ILE A 126 -46.85 9.72 3.69
CA ILE A 126 -45.67 9.94 2.84
C ILE A 126 -45.21 8.65 2.16
N THR A 127 -44.98 8.75 0.86
CA THR A 127 -44.53 7.68 -0.04
C THR A 127 -43.29 8.13 -0.82
N LYS A 128 -42.56 7.16 -1.40
CA LYS A 128 -41.41 7.40 -2.29
C LYS A 128 -41.93 7.73 -3.70
N ASP A 129 -41.79 8.96 -4.15
CA ASP A 129 -42.09 9.37 -5.53
C ASP A 129 -40.81 9.60 -6.33
N HIS A 130 -40.84 9.21 -7.61
CA HIS A 130 -39.71 9.35 -8.53
C HIS A 130 -39.87 10.64 -9.33
N LEU A 131 -38.90 11.55 -9.27
CA LEU A 131 -38.97 12.84 -9.94
C LEU A 131 -39.09 12.70 -11.46
N ASP A 132 -38.20 11.91 -12.06
CA ASP A 132 -38.22 11.57 -13.48
C ASP A 132 -38.78 10.15 -13.70
N PRO A 133 -39.70 9.97 -14.68
CA PRO A 133 -40.30 8.67 -14.94
C PRO A 133 -39.27 7.65 -15.43
N LEU A 134 -39.30 6.44 -14.85
CA LEU A 134 -38.43 5.33 -15.24
C LEU A 134 -38.53 4.99 -16.74
N LYS A 135 -39.73 5.13 -17.33
CA LYS A 135 -39.97 4.87 -18.76
C LYS A 135 -39.28 5.86 -19.71
N LYS A 136 -38.75 6.99 -19.19
CA LYS A 136 -38.06 8.03 -19.96
C LYS A 136 -36.59 8.19 -19.54
N GLY A 137 -35.99 7.12 -19.00
CA GLY A 137 -34.58 7.11 -18.62
C GLY A 137 -34.28 7.67 -17.23
N GLY A 138 -35.29 7.83 -16.36
CA GLY A 138 -35.07 8.13 -14.95
C GLY A 138 -34.43 6.93 -14.26
N GLU A 139 -33.25 7.12 -13.67
CA GLU A 139 -32.56 6.08 -12.91
C GLU A 139 -33.19 5.91 -11.51
N LEU A 140 -33.14 4.71 -10.93
CA LEU A 140 -33.54 4.45 -9.54
C LEU A 140 -32.46 4.88 -8.54
N THR A 141 -32.07 6.15 -8.61
CA THR A 141 -31.04 6.74 -7.77
C THR A 141 -31.65 7.54 -6.63
N PHE A 142 -30.89 7.67 -5.53
CA PHE A 142 -31.27 8.49 -4.38
C PHE A 142 -31.69 9.91 -4.78
N SER A 143 -30.99 10.51 -5.75
CA SER A 143 -31.31 11.85 -6.28
C SER A 143 -32.64 11.92 -7.03
N ASN A 144 -33.17 10.80 -7.50
CA ASN A 144 -34.43 10.75 -8.24
C ASN A 144 -35.64 10.48 -7.34
N VAL A 145 -35.46 10.32 -6.01
CA VAL A 145 -36.57 9.99 -5.11
C VAL A 145 -36.79 11.08 -4.07
N VAL A 146 -38.05 11.52 -3.93
CA VAL A 146 -38.49 12.52 -2.95
C VAL A 146 -39.70 12.01 -2.15
N PRO A 147 -39.93 12.52 -0.93
CA PRO A 147 -41.14 12.25 -0.19
C PRO A 147 -42.34 12.95 -0.82
N ALA A 148 -43.41 12.19 -1.07
CA ALA A 148 -44.68 12.73 -1.56
C ALA A 148 -45.87 12.05 -0.89
N CYS A 149 -46.91 12.81 -0.55
CA CYS A 149 -48.16 12.22 -0.06
C CYS A 149 -48.81 11.36 -1.14
N ARG A 150 -49.65 10.39 -0.75
CA ARG A 150 -50.35 9.48 -1.67
C ARG A 150 -51.09 10.22 -2.79
N SER A 151 -51.73 11.35 -2.47
CA SER A 151 -52.47 12.17 -3.44
C SER A 151 -51.56 12.75 -4.52
N CYS A 152 -50.46 13.41 -4.13
CA CYS A 152 -49.51 14.00 -5.08
C CYS A 152 -48.85 12.93 -5.95
N ASN A 153 -48.37 11.85 -5.34
CA ASN A 153 -47.73 10.75 -6.06
C ASN A 153 -48.69 10.11 -7.08
N SER A 154 -49.94 9.85 -6.66
CA SER A 154 -50.98 9.28 -7.53
C SER A 154 -51.45 10.23 -8.64
N SER A 155 -51.46 11.55 -8.39
CA SER A 155 -51.77 12.56 -9.41
C SER A 155 -50.65 12.67 -10.45
N LYS A 156 -49.39 12.67 -9.99
CA LYS A 156 -48.21 12.78 -10.85
C LYS A 156 -48.03 11.55 -11.74
N LYS A 157 -48.14 10.34 -11.20
CA LYS A 157 -47.92 9.08 -11.93
C LYS A 157 -46.57 9.09 -12.69
N ASP A 158 -46.62 8.95 -14.01
CA ASP A 158 -45.50 8.91 -14.94
C ASP A 158 -45.24 10.25 -15.64
N HIS A 159 -45.80 11.35 -15.13
CA HIS A 159 -45.42 12.69 -15.56
C HIS A 159 -44.07 13.08 -14.96
N GLN A 160 -43.32 13.89 -15.72
CA GLN A 160 -42.10 14.51 -15.24
C GLN A 160 -42.46 15.54 -14.17
N TRP A 161 -41.78 15.48 -13.01
CA TRP A 161 -42.22 16.19 -11.80
C TRP A 161 -42.41 17.69 -11.99
N LEU A 162 -41.48 18.38 -12.66
CA LEU A 162 -41.51 19.84 -12.80
C LEU A 162 -42.67 20.26 -13.69
N SER A 163 -42.83 19.60 -14.84
CA SER A 163 -43.92 19.86 -15.77
C SER A 163 -45.29 19.55 -15.16
N TRP A 164 -45.41 18.49 -14.37
CA TRP A 164 -46.64 18.21 -13.62
C TRP A 164 -46.88 19.25 -12.53
N TYR A 165 -45.86 19.56 -11.73
CA TYR A 165 -45.98 20.43 -10.56
C TYR A 165 -46.34 21.87 -10.94
N GLN A 166 -45.76 22.40 -12.03
CA GLN A 166 -46.08 23.72 -12.57
C GLN A 166 -47.55 23.90 -12.99
N ASN A 167 -48.25 22.81 -13.26
CA ASN A 167 -49.67 22.82 -13.62
C ASN A 167 -50.61 22.62 -12.43
N GLN A 168 -50.09 22.47 -11.21
CA GLN A 168 -50.92 22.33 -10.02
C GLN A 168 -51.34 23.69 -9.47
N ASN A 169 -52.55 23.78 -8.93
CA ASN A 169 -53.04 24.99 -8.27
C ASN A 169 -52.25 25.35 -6.99
N PHE A 170 -51.52 24.38 -6.41
CA PHE A 170 -50.64 24.56 -5.25
C PHE A 170 -49.15 24.66 -5.64
N TYR A 171 -48.84 24.97 -6.90
CA TYR A 171 -47.46 25.19 -7.34
C TYR A 171 -46.78 26.28 -6.52
N ASP A 172 -45.58 25.97 -6.02
CA ASP A 172 -44.72 26.90 -5.30
C ASP A 172 -43.30 26.83 -5.88
N LYS A 173 -42.83 27.97 -6.39
CA LYS A 173 -41.50 28.11 -6.97
C LYS A 173 -40.39 27.80 -5.96
N TYR A 174 -40.57 28.14 -4.68
CA TYR A 174 -39.59 27.85 -3.64
C TYR A 174 -39.49 26.36 -3.35
N LYS A 175 -40.61 25.63 -3.38
CA LYS A 175 -40.58 24.17 -3.23
C LYS A 175 -39.97 23.48 -4.44
N ALA A 176 -40.23 23.98 -5.65
CA ALA A 176 -39.56 23.49 -6.86
C ALA A 176 -38.04 23.69 -6.80
N ASN A 177 -37.59 24.86 -6.34
CA ASN A 177 -36.17 25.13 -6.09
C ASN A 177 -35.62 24.20 -5.00
N LYS A 178 -36.34 23.99 -3.89
CA LYS A 178 -35.94 23.06 -2.82
C LYS A 178 -35.75 21.63 -3.32
N ILE A 179 -36.57 21.17 -4.26
CA ILE A 179 -36.38 19.85 -4.92
C ILE A 179 -35.09 19.85 -5.74
N THR A 180 -34.79 20.92 -6.48
CA THR A 180 -33.54 21.03 -7.26
C THR A 180 -32.30 21.12 -6.36
N ASP A 181 -32.41 21.82 -5.23
CA ASP A 181 -31.38 21.91 -4.21
C ASP A 181 -31.14 20.54 -3.55
N TYR A 182 -32.19 19.77 -3.30
CA TYR A 182 -32.10 18.39 -2.82
C TYR A 182 -31.37 17.49 -3.81
N ILE A 183 -31.71 17.53 -5.10
CA ILE A 183 -31.01 16.75 -6.14
C ILE A 183 -29.53 17.09 -6.13
N SER A 184 -29.20 18.39 -6.10
CA SER A 184 -27.82 18.87 -6.08
C SER A 184 -27.07 18.42 -4.81
N PHE A 185 -27.75 18.48 -3.65
CA PHE A 185 -27.22 17.99 -2.38
C PHE A 185 -26.89 16.50 -2.46
N VAL A 186 -27.83 15.66 -2.90
CA VAL A 186 -27.62 14.20 -3.01
C VAL A 186 -26.50 13.87 -3.99
N LEU A 187 -26.44 14.53 -5.15
CA LEU A 187 -25.37 14.35 -6.13
C LEU A 187 -24.00 14.81 -5.62
N SER A 188 -23.97 15.74 -4.66
CA SER A 188 -22.73 16.21 -4.02
C SER A 188 -22.22 15.26 -2.92
N LEU A 189 -23.05 14.33 -2.44
CA LEU A 189 -22.62 13.38 -1.42
C LEU A 189 -21.55 12.44 -1.99
N PRO A 190 -20.51 12.11 -1.20
CA PRO A 190 -19.53 11.12 -1.61
C PRO A 190 -20.27 9.80 -1.84
N LYS A 191 -20.15 9.24 -3.05
CA LYS A 191 -20.64 7.89 -3.33
C LYS A 191 -19.99 6.97 -2.30
N LYS A 192 -20.78 6.24 -1.50
CA LYS A 192 -20.24 5.19 -0.63
C LYS A 192 -19.38 4.31 -1.52
N GLU A 193 -18.07 4.29 -1.29
CA GLU A 193 -17.21 3.24 -1.84
C GLU A 193 -17.88 1.93 -1.46
N ASP A 194 -18.21 1.15 -2.47
CA ASP A 194 -18.89 -0.12 -2.37
C ASP A 194 -18.14 -1.00 -1.35
N ARG A 195 -18.60 -0.98 -0.10
CA ARG A 195 -18.10 -1.85 0.97
C ARG A 195 -18.67 -3.24 0.74
N THR A 196 -18.38 -3.84 -0.41
CA THR A 196 -18.36 -5.29 -0.51
C THR A 196 -17.24 -5.75 0.41
N GLU A 197 -17.58 -6.16 1.64
CA GLU A 197 -16.59 -6.73 2.54
C GLU A 197 -15.94 -7.93 1.85
N LEU A 198 -14.60 -7.89 1.74
CA LEU A 198 -13.82 -9.00 1.23
C LEU A 198 -13.87 -10.13 2.26
N VAL A 199 -14.81 -11.05 2.07
CA VAL A 199 -14.91 -12.22 2.94
C VAL A 199 -13.84 -13.23 2.55
N VAL A 200 -13.16 -13.78 3.54
CA VAL A 200 -12.22 -14.88 3.34
C VAL A 200 -13.00 -16.10 2.89
N THR A 201 -12.92 -16.47 1.62
CA THR A 201 -13.66 -17.62 1.09
C THR A 201 -12.86 -18.91 1.14
N LYS A 202 -11.53 -18.83 1.14
CA LYS A 202 -10.66 -20.02 1.21
C LYS A 202 -9.40 -19.74 2.00
N LYS A 203 -9.07 -20.66 2.91
CA LYS A 203 -7.75 -20.74 3.55
C LYS A 203 -7.10 -22.04 3.11
N VAL A 204 -5.96 -21.96 2.44
CA VAL A 204 -5.21 -23.14 1.98
C VAL A 204 -3.84 -23.12 2.64
N LYS A 205 -3.48 -24.20 3.34
CA LYS A 205 -2.11 -24.40 3.79
C LYS A 205 -1.27 -24.88 2.61
N LYS A 206 -0.25 -24.11 2.25
CA LYS A 206 0.71 -24.44 1.19
C LYS A 206 2.08 -24.68 1.83
N GLN A 207 2.79 -25.67 1.31
CA GLN A 207 4.17 -25.95 1.68
C GLN A 207 5.10 -25.48 0.56
N VAL A 208 6.11 -24.71 0.92
CA VAL A 208 7.20 -24.30 0.02
C VAL A 208 8.37 -25.23 0.27
N ALA A 209 8.83 -25.91 -0.78
CA ALA A 209 9.98 -26.80 -0.70
C ALA A 209 11.27 -26.03 -0.40
N PRO A 210 12.27 -26.68 0.22
CA PRO A 210 13.64 -26.17 0.35
C PRO A 210 14.17 -25.59 -0.98
N ASN A 211 14.81 -24.41 -0.93
CA ASN A 211 15.48 -23.80 -2.08
C ASN A 211 16.99 -24.09 -2.03
N PRO A 212 17.55 -24.90 -2.96
CA PRO A 212 18.97 -25.24 -2.97
C PRO A 212 19.91 -24.03 -3.10
N THR A 213 19.53 -23.01 -3.87
CA THR A 213 20.32 -21.78 -4.02
C THR A 213 20.38 -20.99 -2.72
N ALA A 214 19.24 -20.88 -2.02
CA ALA A 214 19.21 -20.26 -0.69
C ALA A 214 20.08 -21.04 0.31
N ALA A 215 20.10 -22.37 0.25
CA ALA A 215 20.96 -23.21 1.07
C ALA A 215 22.46 -22.96 0.79
N ILE A 216 22.86 -22.82 -0.47
CA ILE A 216 24.25 -22.49 -0.85
C ILE A 216 24.66 -21.14 -0.28
N PHE A 217 23.85 -20.09 -0.48
CA PHE A 217 24.17 -18.76 0.04
C PHE A 217 24.18 -18.71 1.56
N TRP A 218 23.26 -19.43 2.21
CA TRP A 218 23.23 -19.58 3.67
C TRP A 218 24.53 -20.18 4.20
N LEU A 219 24.98 -21.28 3.59
CA LEU A 219 26.22 -21.97 3.98
C LEU A 219 27.46 -21.11 3.70
N LYS A 220 27.48 -20.37 2.59
CA LYS A 220 28.55 -19.39 2.29
C LYS A 220 28.67 -18.27 3.31
N ASN A 221 27.55 -17.84 3.90
CA ASN A 221 27.54 -16.82 4.95
C ASN A 221 27.92 -17.40 6.33
N ARG A 222 27.46 -18.60 6.66
CA ARG A 222 27.64 -19.19 8.00
C ARG A 222 28.93 -20.00 8.18
N LYS A 223 29.44 -20.59 7.10
CA LYS A 223 30.66 -21.39 7.05
C LYS A 223 31.51 -20.99 5.84
N PRO A 224 31.97 -19.73 5.79
CA PRO A 224 32.68 -19.21 4.62
C PRO A 224 33.95 -20.02 4.28
N ASP A 225 34.66 -20.52 5.30
CA ASP A 225 35.92 -21.27 5.11
C ASP A 225 35.70 -22.63 4.40
N GLU A 226 34.53 -23.23 4.58
CA GLU A 226 34.15 -24.51 3.97
C GLU A 226 33.48 -24.32 2.61
N TRP A 227 32.70 -23.23 2.41
CA TRP A 227 31.74 -23.11 1.30
C TRP A 227 32.01 -21.97 0.30
N ARG A 228 32.97 -21.07 0.55
CA ARG A 228 33.35 -20.05 -0.46
C ARG A 228 34.10 -20.69 -1.62
N ASP A 229 33.80 -20.26 -2.84
CA ASP A 229 34.35 -20.85 -4.07
C ASP A 229 35.86 -20.60 -4.25
N ARG A 230 36.45 -19.65 -3.51
CA ARG A 230 37.86 -19.26 -3.62
C ARG A 230 38.58 -19.47 -2.28
N LYS A 231 39.45 -20.48 -2.23
CA LYS A 231 40.43 -20.68 -1.14
C LYS A 231 41.70 -19.93 -1.54
N GLU A 232 42.10 -18.90 -0.79
CA GLU A 232 43.45 -18.34 -0.94
C GLU A 232 44.45 -19.44 -0.59
N THR A 233 45.27 -19.84 -1.57
CA THR A 233 46.37 -20.76 -1.31
C THR A 233 47.54 -19.89 -0.87
N GLU A 234 47.90 -19.93 0.42
CA GLU A 234 49.20 -19.43 0.83
C GLU A 234 50.26 -20.32 0.18
N VAL A 235 50.95 -19.80 -0.84
CA VAL A 235 52.15 -20.45 -1.35
C VAL A 235 53.26 -20.18 -0.32
N SER A 236 53.35 -21.02 0.71
CA SER A 236 54.50 -21.03 1.63
C SER A 236 55.70 -21.73 0.97
N GLY A 237 56.17 -21.19 -0.15
CA GLY A 237 57.46 -21.56 -0.73
C GLY A 237 58.51 -20.60 -0.21
N MET A 238 59.36 -21.03 0.72
CA MET A 238 60.65 -20.38 0.91
C MET A 238 61.40 -20.50 -0.42
N LEU A 239 61.49 -19.40 -1.18
CA LEU A 239 62.43 -19.31 -2.29
C LEU A 239 63.84 -19.26 -1.70
N ASN A 240 64.49 -20.41 -1.60
CA ASN A 240 65.93 -20.45 -1.36
C ASN A 240 66.63 -19.95 -2.62
N ILE A 241 67.06 -18.67 -2.57
CA ILE A 241 67.86 -18.00 -3.60
C ILE A 241 69.34 -18.46 -3.51
N SER A 242 69.64 -19.57 -2.83
CA SER A 242 71.00 -20.11 -2.73
C SER A 242 71.44 -20.89 -3.97
N ASP A 243 70.51 -21.54 -4.66
CA ASP A 243 70.87 -22.53 -5.69
C ASP A 243 70.96 -21.90 -7.09
N ALA A 244 70.24 -20.79 -7.33
CA ALA A 244 70.29 -20.05 -8.59
C ALA A 244 71.55 -19.16 -8.74
N ALA A 245 72.25 -18.86 -7.65
CA ALA A 245 73.49 -18.08 -7.69
C ALA A 245 74.71 -18.92 -8.10
N VAL A 246 74.70 -20.23 -7.83
CA VAL A 246 75.82 -21.14 -8.12
C VAL A 246 75.94 -21.45 -9.62
N GLU A 247 74.82 -21.50 -10.35
CA GLU A 247 74.84 -21.74 -11.80
C GLU A 247 75.32 -20.55 -12.62
N ILE A 248 75.22 -19.32 -12.09
CA ILE A 248 75.66 -18.12 -12.80
C ILE A 248 77.19 -17.96 -12.68
N GLU A 249 77.80 -18.27 -11.53
CA GLU A 249 79.26 -18.17 -11.38
C GLU A 249 80.02 -19.22 -12.21
N GLN A 250 79.48 -20.42 -12.40
CA GLN A 250 80.09 -21.44 -13.27
C GLN A 250 80.00 -21.12 -14.77
N PHE A 251 79.08 -20.26 -15.19
CA PHE A 251 78.90 -19.91 -16.60
C PHE A 251 79.83 -18.79 -17.07
N PHE A 252 80.40 -17.99 -16.16
CA PHE A 252 81.27 -16.86 -16.49
C PHE A 252 82.77 -17.17 -16.40
N GLU A 253 83.18 -18.33 -15.84
CA GLU A 253 84.60 -18.73 -15.83
C GLU A 253 85.05 -19.44 -17.13
N ASP A 254 84.14 -20.09 -17.87
CA ASP A 254 84.48 -20.86 -19.08
C ASP A 254 84.66 -20.01 -20.36
N ASP A 255 84.31 -18.72 -20.33
CA ASP A 255 84.36 -17.82 -21.51
C ASP A 255 85.57 -16.85 -21.49
N SER A 256 86.57 -17.11 -20.63
CA SER A 256 87.75 -16.23 -20.45
C SER A 256 89.12 -16.88 -20.72
N THR A 257 89.17 -18.03 -21.41
CA THR A 257 90.44 -18.65 -21.85
C THR A 257 90.68 -18.56 -23.35
#